data_AF-A0A7V0P6N6-F1
#
_entry.id   AF-A0A7V0P6N6-F1
#
_cell.length_a   1.000
_cell.length_b   1.000
_cell.length_c   1.000
_cell.angle_alpha   90.00
_cell.angle_beta   90.00
_cell.angle_gamma   90.00
#
_symmetry.space_group_name_H-M   'P 1'
#
loop_
_entity.id
_entity.type
_entity.pdbx_description
1 polymer ?
#
loop_
_entity_poly.entity_id
_entity_poly.type
_entity_poly.pdbx_seq_one_letter_code
_entity_poly.pdbx_strand_id
1 'polypeptide(L)'
;GLTEIYSLGLVPKDEAEVVLRNPQATGQEGLRASLLPGLLSAVQENLEAQATGVALFEVGRTFHLREGKVVEEDRLGVALAGRPPIPLSGKAEYSPADLKGILDALLSALRVEGVTLGEIDDDRFHPYRRAGIYLCGSQVESRKSKGNSLRITDHGSRVLIGWLGELAPELCQDLPGGRRVLVMELLLAPLAEAAQAPHYRPLPRFPVARRDLSLLAPLALEEAKLRETIMAEPLVESCFLYDLYQGKGIPKGYRSLTYELSFRHPARTLASEEVDEAISRILSRLEALGVRLRS
;
A
#
# COMPACT_ATOMS: atom_id res chain seq x y z
N GLY A 1 3.68 -7.05 14.35
CA GLY A 1 3.06 -6.85 15.68
C GLY A 1 1.65 -6.35 15.52
N LEU A 2 0.83 -7.07 14.76
CA LEU A 2 -0.60 -6.82 14.66
C LEU A 2 -1.30 -7.84 15.57
N THR A 3 -2.40 -7.44 16.20
CA THR A 3 -3.26 -8.32 16.99
C THR A 3 -4.45 -8.72 16.14
N GLU A 4 -4.72 -10.02 16.07
CA GLU A 4 -5.90 -10.54 15.37
C GLU A 4 -7.16 -10.24 16.19
N ILE A 5 -8.22 -9.81 15.51
CA ILE A 5 -9.55 -9.67 16.10
C ILE A 5 -10.57 -10.45 15.27
N TYR A 6 -11.73 -10.70 15.89
CA TYR A 6 -12.88 -11.31 15.23
C TYR A 6 -14.11 -10.46 15.53
N SER A 7 -14.70 -9.88 14.49
CA SER A 7 -15.94 -9.11 14.62
C SER A 7 -17.12 -9.88 14.04
N LEU A 8 -18.34 -9.56 14.49
CA LEU A 8 -19.54 -10.18 13.96
C LEU A 8 -19.70 -9.82 12.47
N GLY A 9 -20.11 -10.80 11.67
CA GLY A 9 -20.43 -10.60 10.26
C GLY A 9 -21.77 -9.90 10.01
N LEU A 10 -22.41 -9.39 11.07
CA LEU A 10 -23.77 -8.85 11.08
C LEU A 10 -23.75 -7.35 11.31
N VAL A 11 -24.57 -6.61 10.57
CA VAL A 11 -24.68 -5.15 10.61
C VAL A 11 -26.15 -4.71 10.53
N PRO A 12 -26.47 -3.45 10.84
CA PRO A 12 -27.80 -2.89 10.61
C PRO A 12 -28.25 -3.00 9.15
N LYS A 13 -29.57 -3.07 8.92
CA LYS A 13 -30.15 -3.27 7.59
C LYS A 13 -29.73 -2.20 6.57
N ASP A 14 -29.58 -0.95 7.01
CA ASP A 14 -29.22 0.21 6.20
C ASP A 14 -27.74 0.26 5.82
N GLU A 15 -26.90 -0.55 6.47
CA GLU A 15 -25.47 -0.68 6.19
C GLU A 15 -25.13 -1.92 5.34
N ALA A 16 -26.14 -2.71 4.94
CA ALA A 16 -25.95 -3.98 4.24
C ALA A 16 -26.51 -4.00 2.83
N GLU A 17 -25.76 -4.62 1.92
CA GLU A 17 -26.26 -5.01 0.59
C GLU A 17 -27.10 -6.30 0.64
N VAL A 18 -26.81 -7.18 1.60
CA VAL A 18 -27.46 -8.49 1.76
C VAL A 18 -28.15 -8.55 3.11
N VAL A 19 -29.48 -8.64 3.10
CA VAL A 19 -30.33 -8.63 4.31
C VAL A 19 -30.81 -10.04 4.64
N LEU A 20 -30.71 -10.42 5.91
CA LEU A 20 -31.21 -11.68 6.44
C LEU A 20 -32.75 -11.69 6.47
N ARG A 21 -33.34 -12.84 6.15
CA ARG A 21 -34.79 -13.02 6.23
C ARG A 21 -35.30 -13.13 7.68
N ASN A 22 -34.53 -13.80 8.54
CA ASN A 22 -34.91 -14.09 9.93
C ASN A 22 -33.79 -13.62 10.87
N PRO A 23 -33.64 -12.31 11.09
CA PRO A 23 -32.60 -11.79 11.98
C PRO A 23 -32.86 -12.19 13.43
N GLN A 24 -31.79 -12.42 14.19
CA GLN A 24 -31.84 -12.83 15.59
C GLN A 24 -32.12 -11.64 16.54
N ALA A 25 -31.69 -10.45 16.14
CA ALA A 25 -31.82 -9.21 16.92
C ALA A 25 -31.84 -7.98 16.00
N THR A 26 -32.36 -6.87 16.53
CA THR A 26 -32.26 -5.54 15.90
C THR A 26 -30.80 -5.08 15.84
N GLY A 27 -30.38 -4.47 14.73
CA GLY A 27 -28.98 -4.12 14.45
C GLY A 27 -28.13 -5.27 13.90
N GLN A 28 -28.72 -6.46 13.71
CA GLN A 28 -28.08 -7.65 13.15
C GLN A 28 -28.89 -8.20 11.96
N GLU A 29 -29.48 -7.31 11.18
CA GLU A 29 -30.36 -7.67 10.07
C GLU A 29 -29.65 -7.88 8.74
N GLY A 30 -28.43 -7.38 8.60
CA GLY A 30 -27.65 -7.40 7.37
C GLY A 30 -26.32 -8.13 7.51
N LEU A 31 -25.73 -8.52 6.38
CA LEU A 31 -24.37 -9.05 6.31
C LEU A 31 -23.39 -7.93 5.93
N ARG A 32 -22.22 -7.92 6.58
CA ARG A 32 -21.21 -6.88 6.36
C ARG A 32 -20.65 -6.88 4.92
N ALA A 33 -20.53 -5.69 4.34
CA ALA A 33 -19.85 -5.47 3.05
C ALA A 33 -18.35 -5.12 3.19
N SER A 34 -17.90 -4.80 4.41
CA SER A 34 -16.51 -4.43 4.72
C SER A 34 -16.16 -4.89 6.15
N LEU A 35 -14.87 -5.10 6.42
CA LEU A 35 -14.32 -5.36 7.76
C LEU A 35 -14.12 -4.06 8.55
N LEU A 36 -14.19 -2.91 7.88
CA LEU A 36 -13.91 -1.60 8.46
C LEU A 36 -14.75 -1.26 9.71
N PRO A 37 -16.09 -1.44 9.73
CA PRO A 37 -16.88 -1.10 10.92
C PRO A 37 -16.46 -1.89 12.16
N GLY A 38 -16.23 -3.20 12.00
CA GLY A 38 -15.77 -4.06 13.11
C GLY A 38 -14.38 -3.68 13.61
N LEU A 39 -13.45 -3.38 12.70
CA LEU A 39 -12.13 -2.86 13.04
C LEU A 39 -12.21 -1.52 13.78
N LEU A 40 -13.11 -0.62 13.37
CA LEU A 40 -13.27 0.68 14.02
C LEU A 40 -13.87 0.58 15.41
N SER A 41 -14.87 -0.29 15.62
CA SER A 41 -15.39 -0.58 16.96
C SER A 41 -14.27 -1.07 17.88
N ALA A 42 -13.44 -2.01 17.41
CA ALA A 42 -12.33 -2.53 18.19
C ALA A 42 -11.26 -1.45 18.48
N VAL A 43 -10.96 -0.56 17.52
CA VAL A 43 -10.09 0.60 17.75
C VAL A 43 -10.68 1.50 18.83
N GLN A 44 -11.96 1.84 18.73
CA GLN A 44 -12.66 2.70 19.68
C GLN A 44 -12.61 2.13 21.09
N GLU A 45 -13.04 0.88 21.28
CA GLU A 45 -13.07 0.19 22.57
C GLU A 45 -11.69 0.20 23.25
N ASN A 46 -10.62 -0.02 22.48
CA ASN A 46 -9.26 -0.01 23.02
C ASN A 46 -8.80 1.41 23.41
N LEU A 47 -9.12 2.42 22.59
CA LEU A 47 -8.78 3.81 22.91
C LEU A 47 -9.56 4.31 24.14
N GLU A 48 -10.82 3.89 24.29
CA GLU A 48 -11.65 4.16 25.48
C GLU A 48 -11.07 3.49 26.73
N ALA A 49 -10.53 2.28 26.57
CA ALA A 49 -9.74 1.59 27.59
C ALA A 49 -8.33 2.16 27.81
N GLN A 50 -8.05 3.37 27.30
CA GLN A 50 -6.80 4.12 27.46
C GLN A 50 -5.57 3.48 26.81
N ALA A 51 -5.77 2.61 25.81
CA ALA A 51 -4.66 2.11 25.01
C ALA A 51 -3.92 3.27 24.33
N THR A 52 -2.59 3.25 24.41
CA THR A 52 -1.77 4.33 23.84
C THR A 52 -1.63 4.24 22.32
N GLY A 53 -1.92 3.07 21.77
CA GLY A 53 -1.98 2.78 20.35
C GLY A 53 -2.45 1.35 20.12
N VAL A 54 -2.97 1.10 18.93
CA VAL A 54 -3.58 -0.15 18.51
C VAL A 54 -3.14 -0.48 17.09
N ALA A 55 -2.91 -1.76 16.84
CA ALA A 55 -2.57 -2.29 15.54
C ALA A 55 -3.28 -3.63 15.38
N LEU A 56 -4.40 -3.60 14.67
CA LEU A 56 -5.34 -4.71 14.58
C LEU A 56 -5.39 -5.23 13.15
N PHE A 57 -5.66 -6.52 13.00
CA PHE A 57 -6.06 -7.09 11.72
C PHE A 57 -7.20 -8.09 11.89
N GLU A 58 -7.98 -8.26 10.83
CA GLU A 58 -9.01 -9.28 10.74
C GLU A 58 -8.95 -9.93 9.35
N VAL A 59 -9.08 -11.25 9.31
CA VAL A 59 -9.38 -11.98 8.08
C VAL A 59 -10.83 -12.46 8.17
N GLY A 60 -11.63 -12.10 7.19
CA GLY A 60 -13.05 -12.38 7.26
C GLY A 60 -13.78 -12.23 5.95
N ARG A 61 -14.99 -12.80 5.91
CA ARG A 61 -15.85 -12.76 4.75
C ARG A 61 -16.70 -11.49 4.71
N THR A 62 -16.87 -10.96 3.50
CA THR A 62 -17.79 -9.87 3.17
C THR A 62 -18.77 -10.31 2.09
N PHE A 63 -19.94 -9.68 2.06
CA PHE A 63 -21.07 -10.11 1.25
C PHE A 63 -21.57 -8.94 0.41
N HIS A 64 -21.61 -9.14 -0.90
CA HIS A 64 -21.94 -8.11 -1.88
C HIS A 64 -23.08 -8.60 -2.78
N LEU A 65 -23.99 -7.71 -3.18
CA LEU A 65 -25.05 -8.03 -4.12
C LEU A 65 -24.64 -7.62 -5.53
N ARG A 66 -24.34 -8.60 -6.39
CA ARG A 66 -23.88 -8.35 -7.77
C ARG A 66 -24.72 -9.13 -8.77
N GLU A 67 -25.29 -8.42 -9.74
CA GLU A 67 -26.21 -9.00 -10.74
C GLU A 67 -27.34 -9.85 -10.11
N GLY A 68 -27.85 -9.40 -8.94
CA GLY A 68 -28.90 -10.09 -8.19
C GLY A 68 -28.46 -11.36 -7.47
N LYS A 69 -27.15 -11.65 -7.42
CA LYS A 69 -26.58 -12.78 -6.67
C LYS A 69 -25.70 -12.29 -5.53
N VAL A 70 -25.73 -13.02 -4.42
CA VAL A 70 -24.79 -12.81 -3.32
C VAL A 70 -23.42 -13.33 -3.75
N VAL A 71 -22.42 -12.47 -3.66
CA VAL A 71 -21.01 -12.78 -3.88
C VAL A 71 -20.29 -12.68 -2.54
N GLU A 72 -19.56 -13.73 -2.21
CA GLU A 72 -18.77 -13.85 -0.98
C GLU A 72 -17.31 -13.57 -1.30
N GLU A 73 -16.69 -12.68 -0.53
CA GLU A 73 -15.29 -12.31 -0.71
C GLU A 73 -14.54 -12.39 0.62
N ASP A 74 -13.50 -13.21 0.67
CA ASP A 74 -12.58 -13.25 1.79
C ASP A 74 -11.62 -12.05 1.69
N ARG A 75 -11.56 -11.29 2.78
CA ARG A 75 -10.81 -10.04 2.88
C ARG A 75 -9.85 -10.06 4.06
N LEU A 76 -8.76 -9.30 3.93
CA LEU A 76 -7.90 -8.90 5.02
C LEU A 76 -8.13 -7.42 5.30
N GLY A 77 -8.47 -7.08 6.54
CA GLY A 77 -8.58 -5.72 7.04
C GLY A 77 -7.47 -5.44 8.06
N VAL A 78 -6.94 -4.22 8.06
CA VAL A 78 -5.94 -3.73 9.02
C VAL A 78 -6.36 -2.36 9.51
N ALA A 79 -6.20 -2.09 10.80
CA ALA A 79 -6.42 -0.79 11.40
C ALA A 79 -5.28 -0.43 12.37
N LEU A 80 -4.74 0.78 12.23
CA LEU A 80 -3.72 1.35 13.09
C LEU A 80 -4.21 2.68 13.66
N ALA A 81 -4.04 2.88 14.97
CA ALA A 81 -4.31 4.17 15.60
C ALA A 81 -3.38 4.42 16.78
N GLY A 82 -3.12 5.68 17.11
CA GLY A 82 -2.24 6.06 18.22
C GLY A 82 -0.78 5.71 17.97
N ARG A 83 -0.06 5.32 19.04
CA ARG A 83 1.40 5.18 19.04
C ARG A 83 1.87 3.74 18.80
N PRO A 84 2.87 3.50 17.94
CA PRO A 84 3.51 2.20 17.84
C PRO A 84 4.31 1.87 19.11
N PRO A 85 4.42 0.59 19.50
CA PRO A 85 5.18 0.17 20.67
C PRO A 85 6.70 0.11 20.39
N ILE A 86 7.24 1.14 19.74
CA ILE A 86 8.66 1.23 19.36
C ILE A 86 9.40 2.06 20.42
N PRO A 87 10.38 1.49 21.14
CA PRO A 87 11.19 2.25 22.10
C PRO A 87 11.88 3.45 21.46
N LEU A 88 12.06 4.52 22.22
CA LEU A 88 12.75 5.75 21.79
C LEU A 88 12.11 6.50 20.59
N SER A 89 10.89 6.11 20.16
CA SER A 89 10.10 6.84 19.14
C SER A 89 9.36 8.07 19.69
N GLY A 90 9.48 8.34 21.00
CA GLY A 90 8.84 9.47 21.66
C GLY A 90 7.31 9.37 21.67
N LYS A 91 6.64 10.37 21.10
CA LYS A 91 5.17 10.43 20.96
C LYS A 91 4.73 10.31 19.49
N ALA A 92 5.59 9.76 18.62
CA ALA A 92 5.21 9.50 17.24
C ALA A 92 3.97 8.59 17.19
N GLU A 93 3.04 8.90 16.30
CA GLU A 93 1.90 8.06 15.99
C GLU A 93 2.19 7.25 14.73
N TYR A 94 1.40 6.19 14.50
CA TYR A 94 1.40 5.52 13.21
C TYR A 94 1.19 6.52 12.09
N SER A 95 1.91 6.32 10.99
CA SER A 95 1.93 7.17 9.81
C SER A 95 1.48 6.37 8.58
N PRO A 96 1.09 7.02 7.47
CA PRO A 96 0.80 6.33 6.22
C PRO A 96 1.94 5.40 5.74
N ALA A 97 3.20 5.71 6.10
CA ALA A 97 4.34 4.87 5.78
C ALA A 97 4.32 3.52 6.54
N ASP A 98 3.81 3.50 7.77
CA ASP A 98 3.68 2.27 8.56
C ASP A 98 2.64 1.32 7.93
N LEU A 99 1.49 1.87 7.52
CA LEU A 99 0.44 1.10 6.84
C LEU A 99 0.92 0.59 5.47
N LYS A 100 1.59 1.44 4.69
CA LYS A 100 2.22 1.02 3.43
C LYS A 100 3.29 -0.05 3.66
N GLY A 101 4.08 0.06 4.73
CA GLY A 101 5.08 -0.95 5.10
C GLY A 101 4.47 -2.31 5.38
N ILE A 102 3.29 -2.37 6.01
CA ILE A 102 2.54 -3.62 6.21
C ILE A 102 2.10 -4.22 4.86
N LEU A 103 1.56 -3.38 3.95
CA LEU A 103 1.21 -3.82 2.59
C LEU A 103 2.43 -4.39 1.86
N ASP A 104 3.54 -3.64 1.82
CA ASP A 104 4.77 -4.04 1.12
C ASP A 104 5.32 -5.37 1.71
N ALA A 105 5.31 -5.52 3.04
CA ALA A 105 5.74 -6.73 3.72
C ALA A 105 4.84 -7.93 3.40
N LEU A 106 3.51 -7.73 3.37
CA LEU A 106 2.55 -8.76 2.99
C LEU A 106 2.76 -9.22 1.55
N LEU A 107 2.86 -8.29 0.59
CA LEU A 107 3.07 -8.59 -0.82
C LEU A 107 4.40 -9.34 -1.04
N SER A 108 5.46 -8.91 -0.35
CA SER A 108 6.77 -9.57 -0.39
C SER A 108 6.70 -11.01 0.16
N ALA A 109 6.04 -11.21 1.32
CA ALA A 109 5.86 -12.52 1.92
C ALA A 109 5.05 -13.48 1.02
N LEU A 110 4.03 -12.96 0.34
CA LEU A 110 3.21 -13.70 -0.61
C LEU A 110 3.84 -13.81 -2.01
N ARG A 111 4.96 -13.13 -2.26
CA ARG A 111 5.62 -13.04 -3.58
C ARG A 111 4.67 -12.60 -4.69
N VAL A 112 3.86 -11.59 -4.38
CA VAL A 112 2.97 -10.95 -5.33
C VAL A 112 3.72 -9.75 -5.92
N GLU A 113 3.85 -9.74 -7.24
CA GLU A 113 4.44 -8.63 -8.00
C GLU A 113 3.34 -7.90 -8.80
N GLY A 114 3.67 -6.75 -9.39
CA GLY A 114 2.73 -6.01 -10.25
C GLY A 114 1.63 -5.26 -9.49
N VAL A 115 1.76 -5.06 -8.18
CA VAL A 115 0.85 -4.20 -7.41
C VAL A 115 1.28 -2.75 -7.52
N THR A 116 0.34 -1.86 -7.80
CA THR A 116 0.52 -0.41 -7.90
C THR A 116 -0.49 0.30 -7.00
N LEU A 117 -0.08 1.46 -6.47
CA LEU A 117 -1.00 2.36 -5.79
C LEU A 117 -1.50 3.40 -6.79
N GLY A 118 -2.76 3.78 -6.68
CA GLY A 118 -3.34 4.81 -7.54
C GLY A 118 -4.42 5.59 -6.82
N GLU A 119 -4.88 6.66 -7.45
CA GLU A 119 -5.96 7.47 -6.91
C GLU A 119 -7.25 6.65 -6.75
N ILE A 120 -8.00 7.02 -5.72
CA ILE A 120 -9.35 6.54 -5.45
C ILE A 120 -10.17 7.73 -4.96
N ASP A 121 -11.43 7.79 -5.39
CA ASP A 121 -12.37 8.77 -4.88
C ASP A 121 -13.32 8.09 -3.89
N ASP A 122 -13.07 8.34 -2.61
CA ASP A 122 -13.78 7.72 -1.49
C ASP A 122 -13.71 8.66 -0.27
N ASP A 123 -14.86 9.23 0.06
CA ASP A 123 -15.02 10.26 1.10
C ASP A 123 -14.82 9.70 2.52
N ARG A 124 -14.71 8.38 2.66
CA ARG A 124 -14.32 7.78 3.95
C ARG A 124 -12.88 8.10 4.32
N PHE A 125 -12.06 8.51 3.36
CA PHE A 125 -10.64 8.78 3.59
C PHE A 125 -10.29 10.26 3.42
N HIS A 126 -9.23 10.66 4.11
CA HIS A 126 -8.60 11.94 3.94
C HIS A 126 -8.16 12.16 2.47
N PRO A 127 -8.47 13.31 1.83
CA PRO A 127 -8.30 13.53 0.39
C PRO A 127 -6.88 13.29 -0.14
N TYR A 128 -5.86 13.59 0.66
CA TYR A 128 -4.44 13.49 0.27
C TYR A 128 -3.71 12.28 0.89
N ARG A 129 -4.42 11.41 1.62
CA ARG A 129 -3.83 10.28 2.35
C ARG A 129 -4.63 9.01 2.11
N ARG A 130 -4.96 8.75 0.84
CA ARG A 130 -5.75 7.62 0.37
C ARG A 130 -5.19 7.06 -0.93
N ALA A 131 -5.29 5.76 -1.11
CA ALA A 131 -4.92 5.09 -2.35
C ALA A 131 -5.75 3.83 -2.58
N GLY A 132 -6.13 3.60 -3.82
CA GLY A 132 -6.54 2.29 -4.30
C GLY A 132 -5.33 1.38 -4.50
N ILE A 133 -5.51 0.09 -4.22
CA ILE A 133 -4.49 -0.94 -4.40
C ILE A 133 -4.87 -1.71 -5.65
N TYR A 134 -4.02 -1.66 -6.67
CA TYR A 134 -4.30 -2.22 -7.98
C TYR A 134 -3.31 -3.33 -8.33
N LEU A 135 -3.81 -4.47 -8.78
CA LEU A 135 -2.99 -5.53 -9.35
C LEU A 135 -2.95 -5.40 -10.88
N CYS A 136 -1.76 -5.28 -11.45
CA CYS A 136 -1.53 -5.23 -12.90
C CYS A 136 -1.36 -6.65 -13.46
N GLY A 137 -1.96 -6.94 -14.61
CA GLY A 137 -1.81 -8.26 -15.23
C GLY A 137 -2.12 -8.30 -16.72
N SER A 138 -1.29 -9.02 -17.48
CA SER A 138 -1.49 -9.38 -18.89
C SER A 138 -2.58 -10.45 -19.12
N GLN A 139 -3.10 -11.05 -18.03
CA GLN A 139 -4.15 -12.09 -18.06
C GLN A 139 -5.52 -11.62 -17.56
N VAL A 140 -5.66 -10.36 -17.15
CA VAL A 140 -6.97 -9.80 -16.76
C VAL A 140 -7.95 -9.81 -17.93
N GLU A 141 -7.44 -9.76 -19.17
CA GLU A 141 -8.25 -9.81 -20.39
C GLU A 141 -8.80 -11.22 -20.72
N SER A 142 -8.19 -12.31 -20.24
CA SER A 142 -8.50 -13.67 -20.75
C SER A 142 -9.40 -14.52 -19.84
N ARG A 143 -9.68 -14.05 -18.62
CA ARG A 143 -10.72 -14.64 -17.78
C ARG A 143 -11.70 -13.55 -17.39
N LYS A 144 -12.79 -13.44 -18.17
CA LYS A 144 -14.11 -13.14 -17.60
C LYS A 144 -14.34 -14.18 -16.50
N SER A 145 -13.80 -13.92 -15.31
CA SER A 145 -13.99 -14.76 -14.14
C SER A 145 -15.48 -14.72 -13.87
N LYS A 146 -16.16 -15.82 -14.19
CA LYS A 146 -17.50 -16.10 -13.73
C LYS A 146 -17.45 -16.08 -12.19
N GLY A 147 -17.66 -14.91 -11.58
CA GLY A 147 -17.89 -14.79 -10.14
C GLY A 147 -17.11 -13.71 -9.39
N ASN A 148 -15.90 -13.30 -9.82
CA ASN A 148 -15.09 -12.34 -9.05
C ASN A 148 -15.15 -10.94 -9.67
N SER A 149 -15.91 -10.04 -9.05
CA SER A 149 -16.15 -8.67 -9.55
C SER A 149 -15.10 -7.71 -9.02
N LEU A 150 -13.96 -7.87 -9.65
CA LEU A 150 -12.84 -6.97 -9.68
C LEU A 150 -13.23 -5.75 -10.54
N ARG A 151 -13.17 -4.53 -9.98
CA ARG A 151 -13.37 -3.31 -10.78
C ARG A 151 -12.15 -3.11 -11.67
N ILE A 152 -12.35 -3.28 -12.97
CA ILE A 152 -11.36 -2.97 -14.01
C ILE A 152 -11.43 -1.45 -14.26
N THR A 153 -10.30 -0.76 -14.17
CA THR A 153 -10.21 0.69 -14.45
C THR A 153 -9.86 0.96 -15.91
N ASP A 154 -10.04 2.21 -16.37
CA ASP A 154 -10.16 2.73 -17.75
C ASP A 154 -9.08 2.33 -18.79
N HIS A 155 -8.13 1.47 -18.46
CA HIS A 155 -7.11 0.93 -19.36
C HIS A 155 -7.10 -0.60 -19.49
N GLY A 156 -8.02 -1.33 -18.83
CA GLY A 156 -8.10 -2.80 -18.94
C GLY A 156 -6.92 -3.57 -18.31
N SER A 157 -5.82 -2.89 -17.98
CA SER A 157 -4.54 -3.51 -17.60
C SER A 157 -4.37 -3.74 -16.09
N ARG A 158 -5.27 -3.19 -15.25
CA ARG A 158 -5.19 -3.30 -13.80
C ARG A 158 -6.56 -3.43 -13.13
N VAL A 159 -6.54 -4.09 -11.98
CA VAL A 159 -7.72 -4.47 -11.18
C VAL A 159 -7.62 -3.88 -9.79
N LEU A 160 -8.67 -3.21 -9.31
CA LEU A 160 -8.77 -2.79 -7.91
C LEU A 160 -8.94 -4.02 -7.00
N ILE A 161 -7.96 -4.27 -6.13
CA ILE A 161 -7.96 -5.38 -5.18
C ILE A 161 -8.14 -4.93 -3.73
N GLY A 162 -8.19 -3.62 -3.47
CA GLY A 162 -8.34 -3.08 -2.12
C GLY A 162 -8.05 -1.59 -2.05
N TRP A 163 -7.97 -1.08 -0.83
CA TRP A 163 -7.68 0.32 -0.56
C TRP A 163 -6.85 0.44 0.73
N LEU A 164 -6.11 1.53 0.84
CA LEU A 164 -5.50 1.96 2.09
C LEU A 164 -5.62 3.48 2.26
N GLY A 165 -5.69 3.95 3.49
CA GLY A 165 -5.69 5.38 3.75
C GLY A 165 -5.87 5.76 5.21
N GLU A 166 -5.73 7.05 5.46
CA GLU A 166 -6.18 7.68 6.69
C GLU A 166 -7.67 7.99 6.57
N LEU A 167 -8.46 7.61 7.57
CA LEU A 167 -9.87 7.97 7.61
C LEU A 167 -10.09 9.48 7.67
N ALA A 168 -11.20 9.92 7.08
CA ALA A 168 -11.64 11.30 7.19
C ALA A 168 -11.86 11.66 8.66
N PRO A 169 -11.47 12.87 9.11
CA PRO A 169 -11.64 13.30 10.50
C PRO A 169 -13.07 13.14 11.02
N GLU A 170 -14.07 13.28 10.15
CA GLU A 170 -15.49 13.16 10.43
C GLU A 170 -15.89 11.76 10.90
N LEU A 171 -15.24 10.72 10.37
CA LEU A 171 -15.47 9.32 10.78
C LEU A 171 -14.71 8.95 12.06
N CYS A 172 -13.85 9.83 12.55
CA CYS A 172 -13.03 9.63 13.74
C CYS A 172 -13.46 10.53 14.91
N GLN A 173 -14.53 11.33 14.78
CA GLN A 173 -14.91 12.35 15.77
C GLN A 173 -15.24 11.76 17.14
N ASP A 174 -15.84 10.56 17.16
CA ASP A 174 -16.22 9.87 18.39
C ASP A 174 -15.03 9.13 19.04
N LEU A 175 -13.87 9.09 18.39
CA LEU A 175 -12.70 8.41 18.94
C LEU A 175 -12.00 9.25 20.02
N PRO A 176 -11.64 8.64 21.16
CA PRO A 176 -10.95 9.34 22.25
C PRO A 176 -9.68 10.06 21.78
N GLY A 177 -9.63 11.37 22.02
CA GLY A 177 -8.45 12.19 21.77
C GLY A 177 -8.23 12.55 20.30
N GLY A 178 -9.22 12.40 19.42
CA GLY A 178 -9.14 12.82 18.02
C GLY A 178 -7.98 12.17 17.27
N ARG A 179 -7.68 10.91 17.62
CA ARG A 179 -6.55 10.17 17.06
C ARG A 179 -6.81 9.90 15.59
N ARG A 180 -5.76 10.01 14.78
CA ARG A 180 -5.82 9.52 13.40
C ARG A 180 -6.00 8.00 13.39
N VAL A 181 -6.72 7.51 12.39
CA VAL A 181 -6.89 6.08 12.14
C VAL A 181 -6.50 5.78 10.70
N LEU A 182 -5.58 4.84 10.54
CA LEU A 182 -5.08 4.35 9.26
C LEU A 182 -5.64 2.96 9.03
N VAL A 183 -6.24 2.72 7.87
CA VAL A 183 -6.92 1.47 7.57
C VAL A 183 -6.58 0.98 6.18
N MET A 184 -6.55 -0.33 6.03
CA MET A 184 -6.38 -1.02 4.76
C MET A 184 -7.35 -2.18 4.68
N GLU A 185 -7.94 -2.41 3.51
CA GLU A 185 -8.71 -3.61 3.23
C GLU A 185 -8.34 -4.18 1.86
N LEU A 186 -8.11 -5.49 1.80
CA LEU A 186 -7.60 -6.21 0.64
C LEU A 186 -8.44 -7.46 0.35
N LEU A 187 -8.70 -7.72 -0.93
CA LEU A 187 -9.23 -8.99 -1.42
C LEU A 187 -8.14 -10.06 -1.40
N LEU A 188 -8.44 -11.21 -0.80
CA LEU A 188 -7.45 -12.29 -0.67
C LEU A 188 -7.35 -13.15 -1.93
N ALA A 189 -8.47 -13.42 -2.62
CA ALA A 189 -8.47 -14.30 -3.80
C ALA A 189 -7.53 -13.82 -4.92
N PRO A 190 -7.55 -12.54 -5.35
CA PRO A 190 -6.62 -12.05 -6.38
C PRO A 190 -5.15 -12.12 -5.94
N LEU A 191 -4.86 -11.90 -4.65
CA LEU A 191 -3.50 -12.02 -4.12
C LEU A 191 -3.01 -13.47 -4.14
N ALA A 192 -3.87 -14.42 -3.77
CA ALA A 192 -3.56 -15.83 -3.81
C ALA A 192 -3.30 -16.33 -5.25
N GLU A 193 -4.08 -15.84 -6.23
CA GLU A 193 -3.88 -16.16 -7.65
C GLU A 193 -2.59 -15.56 -8.23
N ALA A 194 -2.17 -14.39 -7.74
CA ALA A 194 -0.98 -13.68 -8.20
C ALA A 194 0.33 -14.11 -7.51
N ALA A 195 0.24 -14.88 -6.42
CA ALA A 195 1.39 -15.33 -5.66
C ALA A 195 2.31 -16.23 -6.51
N GLN A 196 3.59 -15.86 -6.60
CA GLN A 196 4.56 -16.59 -7.40
C GLN A 196 5.28 -17.68 -6.59
N ALA A 197 5.51 -18.83 -7.22
CA ALA A 197 6.37 -19.87 -6.65
C ALA A 197 7.81 -19.35 -6.51
N PRO A 198 8.57 -19.84 -5.51
CA PRO A 198 9.99 -19.49 -5.42
C PRO A 198 10.72 -20.03 -6.64
N HIS A 199 11.44 -19.17 -7.35
CA HIS A 199 12.37 -19.58 -8.39
C HIS A 199 13.80 -19.51 -7.85
N TYR A 200 14.57 -20.57 -8.10
CA TYR A 200 15.98 -20.57 -7.77
C TYR A 200 16.71 -19.49 -8.59
N ARG A 201 17.44 -18.63 -7.91
CA ARG A 201 18.40 -17.70 -8.52
C ARG A 201 19.80 -18.06 -7.99
N PRO A 202 20.79 -18.28 -8.87
CA PRO A 202 22.16 -18.51 -8.44
C PRO A 202 22.65 -17.36 -7.56
N LEU A 203 23.45 -17.69 -6.55
CA LEU A 203 24.10 -16.66 -5.75
C LEU A 203 24.97 -15.77 -6.65
N PRO A 204 24.92 -14.45 -6.47
CA PRO A 204 25.78 -13.53 -7.21
C PRO A 204 27.26 -13.89 -7.03
N ARG A 205 27.98 -14.03 -8.15
CA ARG A 205 29.43 -14.37 -8.14
C ARG A 205 30.34 -13.15 -8.16
N PHE A 206 29.79 -11.98 -8.50
CA PHE A 206 30.54 -10.75 -8.69
C PHE A 206 30.13 -9.69 -7.66
N PRO A 207 31.07 -8.86 -7.18
CA PRO A 207 30.79 -7.86 -6.17
C PRO A 207 29.79 -6.81 -6.66
N VAL A 208 29.13 -6.15 -5.71
CA VAL A 208 28.26 -4.98 -5.99
C VAL A 208 29.11 -3.71 -5.96
N ALA A 209 28.84 -2.79 -6.88
CA ALA A 209 29.30 -1.41 -6.79
C ALA A 209 28.16 -0.54 -6.23
N ARG A 210 28.43 0.28 -5.22
CA ARG A 210 27.44 1.20 -4.62
C ARG A 210 27.72 2.65 -4.99
N ARG A 211 26.66 3.42 -5.24
CA ARG A 211 26.71 4.86 -5.45
C ARG A 211 25.51 5.53 -4.82
N ASP A 212 25.75 6.64 -4.15
CA ASP A 212 24.70 7.50 -3.64
C ASP A 212 24.38 8.60 -4.66
N LEU A 213 23.09 8.83 -4.90
CA LEU A 213 22.59 9.89 -5.77
C LEU A 213 21.60 10.77 -5.02
N SER A 214 21.95 12.04 -4.84
CA SER A 214 21.03 13.06 -4.34
C SER A 214 20.37 13.78 -5.51
N LEU A 215 19.05 13.71 -5.59
CA LEU A 215 18.25 14.24 -6.69
C LEU A 215 17.29 15.33 -6.22
N LEU A 216 17.28 16.47 -6.89
CA LEU A 216 16.23 17.48 -6.77
C LEU A 216 15.08 17.13 -7.71
N ALA A 217 13.93 16.76 -7.15
CA ALA A 217 12.73 16.37 -7.88
C ALA A 217 11.56 17.34 -7.62
N PRO A 218 10.71 17.63 -8.63
CA PRO A 218 9.48 18.39 -8.41
C PRO A 218 8.56 17.70 -7.39
N LEU A 219 7.86 18.47 -6.56
CA LEU A 219 6.93 17.92 -5.56
C LEU A 219 5.78 17.12 -6.17
N ALA A 220 5.33 17.52 -7.38
CA ALA A 220 4.26 16.86 -8.11
C ALA A 220 4.68 15.55 -8.78
N LEU A 221 5.99 15.30 -8.94
CA LEU A 221 6.47 14.07 -9.55
C LEU A 221 6.44 12.95 -8.52
N GLU A 222 5.67 11.90 -8.78
CA GLU A 222 5.62 10.72 -7.93
C GLU A 222 6.99 10.04 -7.82
N GLU A 223 7.36 9.64 -6.61
CA GLU A 223 8.62 8.94 -6.35
C GLU A 223 8.69 7.60 -7.07
N ALA A 224 7.55 6.90 -7.21
CA ALA A 224 7.46 5.66 -7.96
C ALA A 224 7.96 5.83 -9.40
N LYS A 225 7.60 6.95 -10.07
CA LYS A 225 8.04 7.22 -11.44
C LYS A 225 9.54 7.47 -11.54
N LEU A 226 10.09 8.13 -10.53
CA LEU A 226 11.54 8.32 -10.41
C LEU A 226 12.26 6.98 -10.28
N ARG A 227 11.78 6.14 -9.36
CA ARG A 227 12.33 4.81 -9.09
C ARG A 227 12.24 3.90 -10.31
N GLU A 228 11.11 3.85 -11.00
CA GLU A 228 10.96 3.13 -12.27
C GLU A 228 12.01 3.54 -13.30
N THR A 229 12.26 4.85 -13.42
CA THR A 229 13.21 5.40 -14.40
C THR A 229 14.66 5.03 -14.05
N ILE A 230 14.99 4.96 -12.76
CA ILE A 230 16.29 4.48 -12.27
C ILE A 230 16.44 2.98 -12.52
N MET A 231 15.45 2.18 -12.11
CA MET A 231 15.44 0.71 -12.22
C MET A 231 15.38 0.22 -13.68
N ALA A 232 14.99 1.07 -14.62
CA ALA A 232 15.06 0.78 -16.05
C ALA A 232 16.50 0.68 -16.58
N GLU A 233 17.51 1.09 -15.81
CA GLU A 233 18.92 0.86 -16.17
C GLU A 233 19.32 -0.60 -15.93
N PRO A 234 19.78 -1.34 -16.95
CA PRO A 234 20.05 -2.79 -16.82
C PRO A 234 21.09 -3.18 -15.77
N LEU A 235 22.00 -2.26 -15.43
CA LEU A 235 23.05 -2.52 -14.43
C LEU A 235 22.59 -2.28 -12.99
N VAL A 236 21.45 -1.60 -12.77
CA VAL A 236 20.93 -1.32 -11.43
C VAL A 236 20.25 -2.58 -10.89
N GLU A 237 20.83 -3.14 -9.83
CA GLU A 237 20.27 -4.27 -9.09
C GLU A 237 19.25 -3.81 -8.04
N SER A 238 19.51 -2.68 -7.38
CA SER A 238 18.60 -2.11 -6.39
C SER A 238 18.68 -0.59 -6.31
N CYS A 239 17.58 0.02 -5.89
CA CYS A 239 17.42 1.45 -5.69
C CYS A 239 16.69 1.69 -4.36
N PHE A 240 17.40 2.21 -3.36
CA PHE A 240 16.88 2.42 -2.02
C PHE A 240 16.86 3.90 -1.67
N LEU A 241 15.65 4.48 -1.53
CA LEU A 241 15.47 5.84 -1.03
C LEU A 241 15.68 5.85 0.49
N TYR A 242 16.74 6.51 0.95
CA TYR A 242 17.07 6.55 2.38
C TYR A 242 16.93 7.93 3.02
N ASP A 243 16.84 9.00 2.21
CA ASP A 243 16.63 10.35 2.73
C ASP A 243 15.68 11.17 1.84
N LEU A 244 14.77 11.90 2.48
CA LEU A 244 13.89 12.88 1.86
C LEU A 244 14.02 14.17 2.64
N TYR A 245 14.51 15.21 1.98
CA TYR A 245 14.70 16.52 2.57
C TYR A 245 13.91 17.59 1.81
N GLN A 246 13.04 18.29 2.54
CA GLN A 246 12.33 19.46 2.06
C GLN A 246 12.49 20.56 3.10
N GLY A 247 13.38 21.51 2.83
CA GLY A 247 13.72 22.52 3.81
C GLY A 247 14.60 23.62 3.24
N LYS A 248 15.34 24.28 4.14
CA LYS A 248 16.22 25.38 3.78
C LYS A 248 17.26 24.92 2.76
N GLY A 249 17.43 25.69 1.69
CA GLY A 249 18.36 25.36 0.60
C GLY A 249 17.74 24.52 -0.52
N ILE A 250 16.50 24.07 -0.39
CA ILE A 250 15.75 23.43 -1.49
C ILE A 250 14.86 24.48 -2.17
N PRO A 251 14.88 24.61 -3.51
CA PRO A 251 13.98 25.52 -4.22
C PRO A 251 12.51 25.22 -3.94
N LYS A 252 11.67 26.27 -3.94
CA LYS A 252 10.22 26.10 -3.80
C LYS A 252 9.69 25.20 -4.92
N GLY A 253 8.79 24.28 -4.57
CA GLY A 253 8.24 23.32 -5.53
C GLY A 253 9.10 22.08 -5.76
N TYR A 254 10.23 21.94 -5.07
CA TYR A 254 11.12 20.79 -5.15
C TYR A 254 11.31 20.10 -3.78
N ARG A 255 11.80 18.86 -3.83
CA ARG A 255 12.32 18.08 -2.70
C ARG A 255 13.64 17.42 -3.10
N SER A 256 14.52 17.20 -2.13
CA SER A 256 15.71 16.36 -2.31
C SER A 256 15.36 14.93 -1.94
N LEU A 257 15.69 13.98 -2.82
CA LEU A 257 15.56 12.54 -2.61
C LEU A 257 16.94 11.91 -2.77
N THR A 258 17.41 11.20 -1.75
CA THR A 258 18.73 10.58 -1.78
C THR A 258 18.62 9.06 -1.83
N TYR A 259 19.22 8.48 -2.85
CA TYR A 259 19.17 7.05 -3.15
C TYR A 259 20.52 6.40 -2.95
N GLU A 260 20.54 5.22 -2.33
CA GLU A 260 21.64 4.26 -2.46
C GLU A 260 21.30 3.34 -3.64
N LEU A 261 22.15 3.33 -4.66
CA LEU A 261 22.04 2.45 -5.81
C LEU A 261 23.08 1.34 -5.73
N SER A 262 22.66 0.09 -5.96
CA SER A 262 23.58 -1.03 -6.15
C SER A 262 23.62 -1.44 -7.61
N PHE A 263 24.82 -1.54 -8.17
CA PHE A 263 25.07 -1.96 -9.54
C PHE A 263 25.74 -3.33 -9.56
N ARG A 264 25.30 -4.20 -10.47
CA ARG A 264 25.92 -5.52 -10.67
C ARG A 264 25.73 -6.01 -12.10
N HIS A 265 26.76 -6.66 -12.64
CA HIS A 265 26.66 -7.44 -13.87
C HIS A 265 26.67 -8.95 -13.53
N PRO A 266 25.83 -9.79 -14.18
CA PRO A 266 25.71 -11.20 -13.82
C PRO A 266 26.94 -12.04 -14.16
N ALA A 267 27.78 -11.58 -15.11
CA ALA A 267 28.90 -12.34 -15.67
C ALA A 267 30.30 -11.75 -15.43
N ARG A 268 30.43 -10.57 -14.81
CA ARG A 268 31.73 -9.93 -14.55
C ARG A 268 31.64 -8.84 -13.48
N THR A 269 32.79 -8.44 -12.95
CA THR A 269 32.92 -7.23 -12.13
C THR A 269 32.75 -5.99 -13.00
N LEU A 270 32.05 -4.98 -12.49
CA LEU A 270 31.89 -3.68 -13.14
C LEU A 270 33.11 -2.79 -12.84
N ALA A 271 33.64 -2.14 -13.86
CA ALA A 271 34.60 -1.06 -13.70
C ALA A 271 33.90 0.24 -13.25
N SER A 272 34.65 1.16 -12.65
CA SER A 272 34.09 2.43 -12.16
C SER A 272 33.46 3.25 -13.29
N GLU A 273 34.13 3.28 -14.45
CA GLU A 273 33.72 4.03 -15.63
C GLU A 273 32.35 3.56 -16.14
N GLU A 274 32.08 2.25 -16.10
CA GLU A 274 30.80 1.68 -16.53
C GLU A 274 29.65 2.07 -15.61
N VAL A 275 29.93 2.17 -14.31
CA VAL A 275 28.96 2.64 -13.30
C VAL A 275 28.67 4.12 -13.52
N ASP A 276 29.70 4.93 -13.79
CA ASP A 276 29.55 6.37 -14.04
C ASP A 276 28.78 6.64 -15.35
N GLU A 277 29.00 5.84 -16.39
CA GLU A 277 28.20 5.86 -17.62
C GLU A 277 26.73 5.49 -17.36
N ALA A 278 26.48 4.47 -16.54
CA ALA A 278 25.12 4.07 -16.17
C ALA A 278 24.40 5.18 -15.39
N ILE A 279 25.08 5.83 -14.45
CA ILE A 279 24.57 7.02 -13.74
C ILE A 279 24.24 8.13 -14.73
N SER A 280 25.13 8.40 -15.69
CA SER A 280 24.92 9.45 -16.70
C SER A 280 23.66 9.19 -17.54
N ARG A 281 23.42 7.93 -17.94
CA ARG A 281 22.18 7.52 -18.63
C ARG A 281 20.95 7.70 -17.75
N ILE A 282 21.03 7.33 -16.47
CA ILE A 282 19.94 7.53 -15.50
C ILE A 282 19.61 9.02 -15.37
N LEU A 283 20.61 9.87 -15.13
CA LEU A 283 20.42 11.32 -14.99
C LEU A 283 19.80 11.93 -16.25
N SER A 284 20.25 11.54 -17.44
CA SER A 284 19.67 12.00 -18.70
C SER A 284 18.18 11.65 -18.84
N ARG A 285 17.76 10.44 -18.44
CA ARG A 285 16.33 10.06 -18.43
C ARG A 285 15.54 10.85 -17.38
N LEU A 286 16.14 11.11 -16.22
CA LEU A 286 15.53 11.86 -15.13
C LEU A 286 15.37 13.35 -15.43
N GLU A 287 16.28 13.96 -16.20
CA GLU A 287 16.16 15.34 -16.66
C GLU A 287 14.88 15.58 -17.48
N ALA A 288 14.45 14.60 -18.27
CA ALA A 288 13.18 14.66 -19.01
C ALA A 288 11.94 14.73 -18.09
N LEU A 289 12.08 14.32 -16.82
CA LEU A 289 11.05 14.42 -15.78
C LEU A 289 11.22 15.68 -14.91
N GLY A 290 12.12 16.59 -15.27
CA GLY A 290 12.42 17.80 -14.52
C GLY A 290 13.27 17.56 -13.27
N VAL A 291 13.93 16.41 -13.16
CA VAL A 291 14.77 16.03 -12.02
C VAL A 291 16.22 16.35 -12.33
N ARG A 292 16.98 16.82 -11.32
CA ARG A 292 18.38 17.20 -11.49
C ARG A 292 19.24 16.67 -10.34
N LEU A 293 20.54 16.52 -10.57
CA LEU A 293 21.47 16.22 -9.49
C LEU A 293 21.51 17.40 -8.50
N ARG A 294 21.53 17.08 -7.20
CA ARG A 294 21.74 18.06 -6.15
C ARG A 294 23.24 18.33 -6.00
N SER A 295 23.67 19.55 -6.35
CA SER A 295 25.01 20.09 -6.07
C SER A 295 25.15 20.57 -4.63
#